data_AF-A0A3A5IQY3-F1
#
_entry.id   AF-A0A3A5IQY3-F1
#
_cell.length_a   1.000
_cell.length_b   1.000
_cell.length_c   1.000
_cell.angle_alpha   90.00
_cell.angle_beta   90.00
_cell.angle_gamma   90.00
#
_symmetry.space_group_name_H-M   'P 1'
#
loop_
_entity.id
_entity.type
_entity.pdbx_description
1 polymer ?
#
loop_
_entity_poly.entity_id
_entity_poly.type
_entity_poly.pdbx_seq_one_letter_code
_entity_poly.pdbx_strand_id
1 'polypeptide(L)'
;METLTEREQVTLAYYVQYYLGNDPNDISELHKIMTEGMPSYPSIMEQLTREGLLNGTDAIPSAPVENGGDKITKPMITHKGILYIDNILNIQSYAVEGDKLSYIKNSLLTNNLQLSVGVIAAYVKTAVGIE
;
A
#
# COMPACT_ATOMS: atom_id res chain seq x y z
N MET A 1 2.96 -4.51 20.09
CA MET A 1 3.43 -3.55 19.08
C MET A 1 3.87 -4.36 17.88
N GLU A 2 3.14 -4.26 16.78
CA GLU A 2 3.46 -4.95 15.55
C GLU A 2 4.48 -4.11 14.77
N THR A 3 5.61 -4.70 14.41
CA THR A 3 6.62 -4.06 13.55
C THR A 3 6.63 -4.81 12.23
N LEU A 4 6.13 -4.16 11.19
CA LEU A 4 6.04 -4.79 9.87
C LEU A 4 7.42 -4.91 9.24
N THR A 5 7.67 -6.04 8.59
CA THR A 5 8.81 -6.19 7.67
C THR A 5 8.69 -5.23 6.48
N GLU A 6 9.79 -4.93 5.78
CA GLU A 6 9.74 -4.06 4.59
C GLU A 6 8.71 -4.53 3.56
N ARG A 7 8.63 -5.85 3.36
CA ARG A 7 7.66 -6.51 2.48
C ARG A 7 6.21 -6.26 2.91
N GLU A 8 5.93 -6.38 4.20
CA GLU A 8 4.59 -6.12 4.75
C GLU A 8 4.24 -4.63 4.66
N GLN A 9 5.22 -3.75 4.86
CA GLN A 9 5.05 -2.32 4.67
C GLN A 9 4.75 -1.95 3.20
N VAL A 10 5.42 -2.59 2.23
CA VAL A 10 5.11 -2.40 0.80
C VAL A 10 3.69 -2.89 0.50
N THR A 11 3.31 -4.05 1.05
CA THR A 11 1.94 -4.57 0.87
C THR A 11 0.90 -3.65 1.51
N LEU A 12 1.19 -3.09 2.70
CA LEU A 12 0.34 -2.12 3.39
C LEU A 12 0.18 -0.83 2.58
N ALA A 13 1.23 -0.34 1.93
CA ALA A 13 1.13 0.88 1.13
C ALA A 13 0.18 0.71 -0.06
N TYR A 14 0.24 -0.44 -0.75
CA TYR A 14 -0.73 -0.77 -1.80
C TYR A 14 -2.13 -1.09 -1.27
N TYR A 15 -2.25 -1.61 -0.05
CA TYR A 15 -3.52 -1.74 0.64
C TYR A 15 -4.17 -0.37 0.89
N VAL A 16 -3.41 0.59 1.40
CA VAL A 16 -3.88 1.96 1.61
C VAL A 16 -4.29 2.60 0.29
N GLN A 17 -3.44 2.47 -0.72
CA GLN A 17 -3.70 3.00 -2.06
C GLN A 17 -5.01 2.46 -2.64
N TYR A 18 -5.29 1.16 -2.43
CA TYR A 18 -6.54 0.54 -2.87
C TYR A 18 -7.78 1.23 -2.31
N TYR A 19 -7.76 1.54 -1.01
CA TYR A 19 -8.87 2.22 -0.34
C TYR A 19 -8.94 3.72 -0.59
N LEU A 20 -7.89 4.32 -1.19
CA LEU A 20 -7.93 5.68 -1.72
C LEU A 20 -8.53 5.77 -3.13
N GLY A 21 -8.83 4.64 -3.77
CA GLY A 21 -9.52 4.59 -5.06
C GLY A 21 -8.67 4.13 -6.24
N ASN A 22 -7.42 3.72 -6.02
CA ASN A 22 -6.52 3.25 -7.08
C ASN A 22 -6.26 4.27 -8.21
N ASP A 23 -6.08 5.56 -7.89
CA ASP A 23 -5.74 6.55 -8.92
C ASP A 23 -4.40 6.19 -9.60
N PRO A 24 -4.36 6.14 -10.95
CA PRO A 24 -3.14 5.86 -11.71
C PRO A 24 -1.93 6.74 -11.40
N ASN A 25 -2.15 8.02 -11.12
CA ASN A 25 -1.09 8.97 -10.84
C ASN A 25 -0.51 8.73 -9.45
N ASP A 26 -1.39 8.48 -8.47
CA ASP A 26 -0.97 8.15 -7.11
C ASP A 26 -0.18 6.83 -7.07
N ILE A 27 -0.57 5.82 -7.88
CA ILE A 27 0.18 4.57 -8.01
C ILE A 27 1.56 4.81 -8.63
N SER A 28 1.64 5.62 -9.68
CA SER A 28 2.91 5.95 -10.33
C SER A 28 3.84 6.70 -9.37
N GLU A 29 3.30 7.66 -8.60
CA GLU A 29 4.03 8.36 -7.57
C GLU A 29 4.52 7.42 -6.46
N LEU A 30 3.63 6.56 -5.94
CA LEU A 30 3.97 5.57 -4.92
C LEU A 30 5.11 4.64 -5.39
N HIS A 31 5.01 4.14 -6.63
CA HIS A 31 6.04 3.30 -7.21
C HIS A 31 7.38 4.03 -7.33
N LYS A 32 7.36 5.29 -7.76
CA LYS A 32 8.56 6.13 -7.88
C LYS A 32 9.22 6.35 -6.52
N ILE A 33 8.47 6.82 -5.52
CA ILE A 33 9.04 7.12 -4.19
C ILE A 33 9.60 5.87 -3.51
N MET A 34 9.01 4.69 -3.74
CA MET A 34 9.55 3.43 -3.23
C MET A 34 10.79 3.00 -3.98
N THR A 35 10.81 3.13 -5.31
CA THR A 35 12.00 2.79 -6.12
C THR A 35 13.20 3.64 -5.73
N GLU A 36 12.99 4.93 -5.47
CA GLU A 36 14.05 5.86 -5.05
C GLU A 36 14.43 5.67 -3.58
N GLY A 37 13.45 5.38 -2.71
CA GLY A 37 13.63 5.32 -1.26
C GLY A 37 14.00 3.95 -0.70
N MET A 38 13.90 2.87 -1.48
CA MET A 38 14.09 1.50 -1.02
C MET A 38 14.87 0.64 -2.02
N PRO A 39 16.17 0.39 -1.80
CA PRO A 39 16.96 -0.47 -2.68
C PRO A 39 16.41 -1.90 -2.81
N SER A 40 15.71 -2.41 -1.79
CA SER A 40 15.08 -3.73 -1.76
C SER A 40 13.79 -3.81 -2.57
N TYR A 41 13.18 -2.67 -2.92
CA TYR A 41 11.82 -2.61 -3.45
C TYR A 41 11.60 -3.43 -4.74
N PRO A 42 12.47 -3.39 -5.76
CA PRO A 42 12.29 -4.22 -6.96
C PRO A 42 12.21 -5.72 -6.63
N SER A 43 13.03 -6.20 -5.70
CA SER A 43 13.04 -7.61 -5.28
C SER A 43 11.78 -7.97 -4.47
N ILE A 44 11.28 -7.05 -3.65
CA ILE A 44 10.03 -7.22 -2.89
C ILE A 44 8.86 -7.30 -3.86
N MET A 45 8.80 -6.42 -4.86
CA MET A 45 7.73 -6.42 -5.87
C MET A 45 7.69 -7.74 -6.65
N GLU A 46 8.84 -8.29 -7.02
CA GLU A 46 8.93 -9.60 -7.67
C GLU A 46 8.35 -10.71 -6.76
N GLN A 47 8.73 -10.73 -5.47
CA GLN A 47 8.22 -11.70 -4.50
C GLN A 47 6.71 -11.60 -4.31
N LEU A 48 6.20 -10.38 -4.08
CA LEU A 48 4.78 -10.13 -3.86
C LEU A 48 3.94 -10.48 -5.09
N THR A 49 4.48 -10.25 -6.29
CA THR A 49 3.84 -10.65 -7.55
C THR A 49 3.80 -12.17 -7.68
N ARG A 50 4.94 -12.86 -7.43
CA ARG A 50 5.02 -14.33 -7.49
C ARG A 50 4.09 -15.01 -6.50
N GLU A 51 3.89 -14.42 -5.33
CA GLU A 51 2.96 -14.93 -4.31
C GLU A 51 1.49 -14.54 -4.57
N GLY A 52 1.24 -13.70 -5.57
CA GLY A 52 -0.09 -13.21 -5.91
C GLY A 52 -0.68 -12.25 -4.88
N LEU A 53 0.15 -11.56 -4.09
CA LEU A 53 -0.29 -10.51 -3.16
C LEU A 53 -0.46 -9.16 -3.88
N LEU A 54 0.34 -8.91 -4.91
CA LEU A 54 0.18 -7.79 -5.84
C LEU A 54 0.04 -8.31 -7.27
N ASN A 55 -0.69 -7.57 -8.09
CA ASN A 55 -0.54 -7.63 -9.53
C ASN A 55 0.75 -6.88 -9.90
N GLY A 56 1.65 -7.50 -10.66
CA GLY A 56 2.99 -6.95 -10.97
C GLY A 56 2.97 -5.60 -11.70
N THR A 57 4.13 -5.00 -11.97
CA THR A 57 4.27 -3.59 -12.39
C THR A 57 4.04 -3.30 -13.89
N ASP A 58 3.43 -4.22 -14.63
CA ASP A 58 3.41 -4.20 -16.11
C ASP A 58 2.67 -2.99 -16.73
N ALA A 59 1.86 -2.29 -15.94
CA ALA A 59 0.95 -1.25 -16.42
C ALA A 59 1.09 0.08 -15.66
N ILE A 60 2.26 0.36 -15.07
CA ILE A 60 2.52 1.67 -14.46
C ILE A 60 2.61 2.73 -15.55
N PRO A 61 1.82 3.82 -15.49
CA PRO A 61 1.94 4.92 -16.42
C PRO A 61 3.31 5.61 -16.31
N SER A 62 3.97 5.81 -17.44
CA SER A 62 5.23 6.57 -17.54
C SER A 62 5.03 8.08 -17.53
N ALA A 63 3.78 8.56 -17.63
CA ALA A 63 3.38 9.95 -17.56
C ALA A 63 2.01 10.07 -16.87
N PRO A 64 1.68 11.24 -16.28
CA PRO A 64 0.37 11.45 -15.67
C PRO A 64 -0.78 11.24 -16.65
N VAL A 65 -1.86 10.63 -16.17
CA VAL A 65 -3.07 10.36 -16.95
C VAL A 65 -4.10 11.46 -16.68
N GLU A 66 -4.49 12.21 -17.71
CA GLU A 66 -5.58 13.20 -17.61
C GLU A 66 -6.90 12.51 -17.21
N ASN A 67 -7.61 13.08 -16.24
CA ASN A 67 -8.87 12.57 -15.68
C ASN A 67 -8.80 11.17 -15.04
N GLY A 68 -7.62 10.73 -14.57
CA GLY A 68 -7.45 9.47 -13.80
C GLY A 68 -7.88 8.21 -14.56
N GLY A 69 -7.97 8.29 -15.89
CA GLY A 69 -8.98 7.59 -16.69
C GLY A 69 -9.06 6.07 -16.55
N ASP A 70 -10.31 5.57 -16.50
CA ASP A 70 -10.91 4.27 -16.89
C ASP A 70 -10.15 2.94 -16.68
N LYS A 71 -8.91 2.93 -16.16
CA LYS A 71 -8.02 1.78 -16.20
C LYS A 71 -7.58 1.40 -14.81
N ILE A 72 -7.81 0.12 -14.50
CA ILE A 72 -7.06 -0.62 -13.48
C ILE A 72 -5.58 -0.49 -13.84
N THR A 73 -4.85 0.31 -13.07
CA THR A 73 -3.40 0.38 -13.19
C THR A 73 -2.77 -0.62 -12.24
N LYS A 74 -1.67 -1.19 -12.70
CA LYS A 74 -0.85 -2.06 -11.87
C LYS A 74 0.43 -1.30 -11.52
N PRO A 75 1.07 -1.57 -10.37
CA PRO A 75 0.74 -2.63 -9.43
C PRO A 75 -0.47 -2.29 -8.55
N MET A 76 -1.25 -3.33 -8.26
CA MET A 76 -2.47 -3.23 -7.46
C MET A 76 -2.50 -4.40 -6.50
N ILE A 77 -2.90 -4.15 -5.25
CA ILE A 77 -3.09 -5.23 -4.30
C ILE A 77 -4.19 -6.19 -4.75
N THR A 78 -3.96 -7.49 -4.61
CA THR A 78 -4.97 -8.50 -4.91
C THR A 78 -5.87 -8.72 -3.70
N HIS A 79 -6.98 -9.43 -3.88
CA HIS A 79 -7.79 -9.88 -2.75
C HIS A 79 -6.97 -10.69 -1.73
N LYS A 80 -6.01 -11.51 -2.18
CA LYS A 80 -5.10 -12.25 -1.31
C LYS A 80 -4.20 -11.30 -0.51
N GLY A 81 -3.69 -10.25 -1.14
CA GLY A 81 -2.93 -9.19 -0.47
C GLY A 81 -3.74 -8.44 0.59
N ILE A 82 -5.02 -8.14 0.29
CA ILE A 82 -5.94 -7.51 1.24
C ILE A 82 -6.12 -8.39 2.48
N LEU A 83 -6.44 -9.68 2.29
CA LEU A 83 -6.60 -10.62 3.40
C LEU A 83 -5.31 -10.81 4.20
N TYR A 84 -4.15 -10.73 3.54
CA TYR A 84 -2.85 -10.81 4.21
C TYR A 84 -2.64 -9.66 5.20
N ILE A 85 -2.93 -8.42 4.78
CA ILE A 85 -2.86 -7.25 5.66
C ILE A 85 -3.94 -7.28 6.73
N ASP A 86 -5.17 -7.65 6.38
CA ASP A 86 -6.25 -7.77 7.35
C ASP A 86 -5.87 -8.75 8.48
N ASN A 87 -5.22 -9.86 8.16
CA ASN A 87 -4.75 -10.84 9.13
C ASN A 87 -3.63 -10.28 10.03
N ILE A 88 -2.57 -9.71 9.45
CA ILE A 88 -1.45 -9.16 10.22
C ILE A 88 -1.91 -8.05 11.17
N LEU A 89 -2.82 -7.20 10.69
CA LEU A 89 -3.36 -6.10 11.48
C LEU A 89 -4.56 -6.49 12.34
N ASN A 90 -4.97 -7.77 12.35
CA ASN A 90 -6.17 -8.24 13.05
C ASN A 90 -7.44 -7.42 12.72
N ILE A 91 -7.53 -6.92 11.49
CA ILE A 91 -8.71 -6.22 10.98
C ILE A 91 -9.78 -7.27 10.69
N GLN A 92 -10.97 -7.04 11.25
CA GLN A 92 -12.10 -7.93 11.02
C GLN A 92 -12.54 -7.86 9.55
N SER A 93 -12.77 -9.00 8.92
CA SER A 93 -13.10 -9.10 7.50
C SER A 93 -14.42 -8.43 7.10
N TYR A 94 -15.31 -8.15 8.06
CA TYR A 94 -16.58 -7.44 7.86
C TYR A 94 -16.48 -5.92 8.06
N ALA A 95 -15.29 -5.38 8.38
CA ALA A 95 -15.10 -3.93 8.50
C ALA A 95 -15.31 -3.24 7.14
N VAL A 96 -16.02 -2.12 7.11
CA VAL A 96 -16.31 -1.37 5.88
C VAL A 96 -15.03 -0.69 5.38
N GLU A 97 -14.93 -0.38 4.09
CA GLU A 97 -13.73 0.23 3.47
C GLU A 97 -13.24 1.50 4.19
N GLY A 98 -14.14 2.41 4.57
CA GLY A 98 -13.80 3.61 5.36
C GLY A 98 -13.31 3.30 6.79
N ASP A 99 -13.71 2.15 7.35
CA ASP A 99 -13.24 1.70 8.66
C ASP A 99 -11.80 1.17 8.59
N LYS A 100 -11.35 0.67 7.43
CA LYS A 100 -10.01 0.10 7.26
C LYS A 100 -8.91 1.16 7.30
N LEU A 101 -9.08 2.28 6.60
CA LEU A 101 -8.13 3.41 6.70
C LEU A 101 -8.14 4.03 8.11
N SER A 102 -9.32 4.13 8.73
CA SER A 102 -9.47 4.58 10.12
C SER A 102 -8.76 3.64 11.11
N TYR A 103 -8.80 2.32 10.86
CA TYR A 103 -8.09 1.33 11.65
C TYR A 103 -6.57 1.51 11.58
N ILE A 104 -6.03 1.71 10.36
CA ILE A 104 -4.61 1.97 10.16
C ILE A 104 -4.21 3.25 10.90
N LYS A 105 -4.99 4.32 10.76
CA LYS A 105 -4.78 5.58 11.49
C LYS A 105 -4.67 5.36 12.99
N ASN A 106 -5.67 4.69 13.56
CA ASN A 106 -5.73 4.44 15.00
C ASN A 106 -4.56 3.55 15.46
N SER A 107 -4.18 2.55 14.66
CA SER A 107 -3.05 1.67 14.95
C SER A 107 -1.72 2.42 14.99
N LEU A 108 -1.52 3.38 14.08
CA LEU A 108 -0.34 4.25 14.07
C LEU A 108 -0.34 5.22 15.27
N LEU A 109 -1.46 5.90 15.55
CA LEU A 109 -1.55 6.87 16.65
C LEU A 109 -1.40 6.24 18.04
N THR A 110 -1.85 4.99 18.20
CA THR A 110 -1.73 4.23 19.45
C THR A 110 -0.41 3.48 19.58
N ASN A 111 0.52 3.65 18.64
CA ASN A 111 1.80 2.91 18.56
C ASN A 111 1.63 1.37 18.54
N ASN A 112 0.47 0.89 18.07
CA ASN A 112 0.23 -0.54 17.88
C ASN A 112 0.82 -1.05 16.57
N LEU A 113 1.07 -0.16 15.61
CA LEU A 113 1.73 -0.40 14.34
C LEU A 113 2.97 0.52 14.20
N GLN A 114 4.14 -0.07 13.97
CA GLN A 114 5.37 0.66 13.67
C GLN A 114 5.82 0.42 12.23
N LEU A 115 6.10 1.51 11.51
CA LEU A 115 6.63 1.50 10.15
C LEU A 115 8.09 1.95 10.18
N SER A 116 9.01 1.05 9.86
CA SER A 116 10.46 1.32 9.87
C SER A 116 10.97 1.92 8.56
N VAL A 117 10.24 1.76 7.46
CA VAL A 117 10.63 2.30 6.15
C VAL A 117 10.12 3.73 6.03
N GLY A 118 11.05 4.70 6.05
CA GLY A 118 10.73 6.13 6.12
C GLY A 118 9.78 6.62 5.02
N VAL A 119 10.02 6.25 3.75
CA VAL A 119 9.18 6.66 2.62
C VAL A 119 7.76 6.08 2.70
N ILE A 120 7.61 4.84 3.18
CA ILE A 120 6.30 4.22 3.39
C ILE A 120 5.59 4.85 4.57
N ALA A 121 6.30 5.09 5.67
CA ALA A 121 5.75 5.73 6.86
C ALA A 121 5.19 7.12 6.53
N ALA A 122 5.93 7.92 5.76
CA ALA A 122 5.49 9.24 5.31
C ALA A 122 4.25 9.16 4.41
N TYR A 123 4.26 8.27 3.41
CA TYR A 123 3.14 8.04 2.51
C TYR A 123 1.87 7.62 3.27
N VAL A 124 1.96 6.56 4.09
CA VAL A 124 0.81 6.02 4.83
C VAL A 124 0.23 7.05 5.79
N LYS A 125 1.07 7.76 6.56
CA LYS A 125 0.61 8.81 7.48
C LYS A 125 -0.15 9.91 6.75
N THR A 126 0.38 10.39 5.62
CA THR A 126 -0.27 11.38 4.77
C THR A 126 -1.63 10.86 4.28
N ALA A 127 -1.65 9.64 3.74
CA ALA A 127 -2.86 8.99 3.24
C ALA A 127 -3.97 8.82 4.29
N VAL A 128 -3.62 8.61 5.56
CA VAL A 128 -4.60 8.49 6.66
C VAL A 128 -4.84 9.80 7.44
N GLY A 129 -4.24 10.91 6.99
CA GLY A 129 -4.38 12.23 7.61
C GLY A 129 -3.79 12.31 9.02
N ILE A 130 -2.57 11.79 9.19
CA ILE A 130 -1.70 12.05 10.35
C ILE A 130 -0.62 13.02 9.87
N GLU A 131 -0.71 14.27 10.29
CA GLU A 131 0.30 15.32 10.06
C GLU A 131 1.48 15.18 11.03
#